data_AF-A0A3E2N8R6-F1
#
_entry.id   AF-A0A3E2N8R6-F1
#
_cell.length_a   1.000
_cell.length_b   1.000
_cell.length_c   1.000
_cell.angle_alpha   90.00
_cell.angle_beta   90.00
_cell.angle_gamma   90.00
#
_symmetry.space_group_name_H-M   'P 1'
#
loop_
_entity.id
_entity.type
_entity.pdbx_description
1 polymer ?
#
loop_
_entity_poly.entity_id
_entity_poly.type
_entity_poly.pdbx_seq_one_letter_code
_entity_poly.pdbx_strand_id
1 'polypeptide(L)' 'MRKSSKDCRADRASVNSRIQAEADAAIKAPPVMTGSAIDPAFLFTSLCPDPKRRKPPRRKREEADGKY' A
#
# COMPACT_ATOMS: atom_id res chain seq x y z
N MET A 1 -30.39 25.93 -5.35
CA MET A 1 -29.37 27.00 -5.49
C MET A 1 -28.05 26.37 -5.92
N ARG A 2 -27.33 26.97 -6.88
CA ARG A 2 -26.00 26.47 -7.31
C ARG A 2 -24.94 27.00 -6.36
N LYS A 3 -24.01 26.13 -5.93
CA LYS A 3 -22.87 26.50 -5.09
C LYS A 3 -22.00 27.54 -5.80
N SER A 4 -21.51 28.52 -5.07
CA SER A 4 -20.62 29.53 -5.67
C SER A 4 -19.26 28.91 -5.98
N SER A 5 -18.53 29.50 -6.92
CA SER A 5 -17.17 29.06 -7.26
C SER A 5 -16.23 29.04 -6.05
N LYS A 6 -16.46 29.93 -5.07
CA LYS A 6 -15.70 29.99 -3.81
C LYS A 6 -16.01 28.77 -2.92
N ASP A 7 -17.29 28.41 -2.79
CA ASP A 7 -17.71 27.25 -2.01
C ASP A 7 -17.13 25.95 -2.59
N CYS A 8 -17.12 25.81 -3.92
CA CYS A 8 -16.52 24.66 -4.60
C CYS A 8 -15.00 24.55 -4.34
N ARG A 9 -14.28 25.67 -4.23
CA ARG A 9 -12.85 25.67 -3.93
C ARG A 9 -12.59 25.31 -2.47
N ALA A 10 -13.40 25.83 -1.55
CA ALA A 10 -13.32 25.50 -0.13
C ALA A 10 -13.59 24.01 0.12
N ASP A 11 -14.63 23.46 -0.51
CA ASP A 11 -14.94 22.02 -0.47
C ASP A 11 -13.73 21.19 -0.91
N ARG A 12 -13.10 21.53 -2.05
CA ARG A 12 -11.91 20.82 -2.55
C ARG A 12 -10.70 20.93 -1.62
N ALA A 13 -10.42 22.13 -1.09
CA ALA A 13 -9.31 22.32 -0.16
C ALA A 13 -9.50 21.48 1.11
N SER A 14 -10.73 21.40 1.61
CA SER A 14 -11.05 20.58 2.80
C SER A 14 -10.85 19.08 2.53
N VAL A 15 -11.24 18.59 1.35
CA VAL A 15 -11.03 17.19 0.95
C VAL A 15 -9.55 16.88 0.83
N ASN A 16 -8.79 17.74 0.14
CA ASN A 16 -7.35 17.55 -0.01
C ASN A 16 -6.62 17.55 1.33
N SER A 17 -7.03 18.43 2.26
CA SER A 17 -6.47 18.47 3.61
C SER A 17 -6.73 17.17 4.38
N ARG A 18 -7.93 16.58 4.25
CA ARG A 18 -8.27 15.29 4.86
C ARG A 18 -7.43 14.15 4.28
N ILE A 19 -7.29 14.09 2.95
CA ILE A 19 -6.47 13.08 2.26
C ILE A 19 -5.01 13.19 2.71
N GLN A 20 -4.47 14.39 2.80
CA GLN A 20 -3.09 14.60 3.24
C GLN A 20 -2.89 14.16 4.70
N ALA A 21 -3.84 14.50 5.58
CA ALA A 21 -3.77 14.09 6.98
C ALA A 21 -3.81 12.56 7.14
N GLU A 22 -4.61 11.87 6.32
CA GLU A 22 -4.67 10.41 6.30
C GLU A 22 -3.37 9.79 5.77
N ALA A 23 -2.80 10.36 4.70
CA ALA A 23 -1.50 9.92 4.17
C ALA A 23 -0.37 10.11 5.21
N ASP A 24 -0.33 11.26 5.88
CA ASP A 24 0.67 11.54 6.91
C ASP A 24 0.52 10.60 8.12
N ALA A 25 -0.72 10.26 8.48
CA ALA A 25 -1.01 9.29 9.53
C ALA A 25 -0.57 7.88 9.13
N ALA A 26 -0.80 7.46 7.89
CA ALA A 26 -0.36 6.17 7.38
C ALA A 26 1.17 6.04 7.32
N ILE A 27 1.88 7.12 6.95
CA ILE A 27 3.35 7.15 6.94
C ILE A 27 3.92 7.04 8.35
N LYS A 28 3.28 7.69 9.34
CA LYS A 28 3.70 7.66 10.75
C LYS A 28 3.22 6.42 11.49
N ALA A 29 2.30 5.65 10.93
CA ALA A 29 1.78 4.45 11.56
C ALA A 29 2.92 3.45 11.78
N PRO A 30 2.92 2.72 12.90
CA PRO A 30 3.88 1.65 13.10
C PRO A 30 3.74 0.61 11.98
N PRO A 31 4.83 -0.07 11.61
CA PRO A 31 4.79 -1.10 10.60
C PRO A 31 3.75 -2.17 10.96
N VAL A 32 3.09 -2.72 9.96
CA VAL A 32 2.08 -3.77 10.17
C VAL A 32 2.79 -5.02 10.67
N MET A 33 2.66 -5.30 11.96
CA MET A 33 3.33 -6.44 12.62
C MET A 33 2.48 -7.74 12.57
N THR A 34 1.55 -7.86 11.64
CA THR A 34 0.76 -9.09 11.48
C THR A 34 1.63 -10.20 10.90
N GLY A 35 1.39 -11.46 11.28
CA GLY A 35 2.10 -12.60 10.68
C GLY A 35 2.08 -12.58 9.16
N SER A 36 0.94 -12.26 8.51
CA SER A 36 0.86 -12.12 7.04
C SER A 36 1.71 -11.02 6.41
N ALA A 37 2.17 -10.05 7.20
CA ALA A 37 3.02 -8.96 6.75
C ALA A 37 4.52 -9.22 7.02
N ILE A 38 4.83 -10.05 8.03
CA ILE A 38 6.20 -10.37 8.43
C ILE A 38 6.66 -11.70 7.81
N ASP A 39 5.77 -12.69 7.78
CA ASP A 39 6.08 -14.06 7.40
C ASP A 39 6.13 -14.20 5.87
N PRO A 40 7.11 -14.94 5.34
CA PRO A 40 7.18 -15.20 3.91
C PRO A 40 5.95 -15.96 3.43
N ALA A 41 5.43 -15.57 2.26
CA ALA A 41 4.19 -16.11 1.68
C ALA A 41 4.13 -17.65 1.63
N PHE A 42 5.29 -18.32 1.49
CA PHE A 42 5.34 -19.79 1.47
C PHE A 42 4.85 -20.43 2.77
N LEU A 43 4.91 -19.73 3.92
CA LEU A 43 4.40 -20.27 5.19
C LEU A 43 2.88 -20.42 5.14
N PHE A 44 2.17 -19.48 4.53
CA PHE A 44 0.72 -19.58 4.30
C PHE A 44 0.36 -20.55 3.18
N THR A 45 1.27 -20.78 2.22
CA THR A 45 1.03 -21.73 1.12
C THR A 45 1.54 -23.14 1.41
N SER A 46 2.29 -23.36 2.48
CA SER A 46 2.84 -24.68 2.86
C SER A 46 1.74 -25.72 3.10
N LEU A 47 0.62 -25.30 3.69
CA LEU A 47 -0.59 -26.10 3.92
C LEU A 47 -1.54 -26.14 2.71
N CYS A 48 -1.21 -25.44 1.61
CA CYS A 48 -2.08 -25.38 0.45
C CYS A 48 -2.15 -26.77 -0.22
N PRO A 49 -3.34 -27.33 -0.49
CA PRO A 49 -3.48 -28.63 -1.16
C PRO A 49 -2.87 -28.64 -2.57
N ASP A 50 -2.84 -27.50 -3.25
CA ASP A 50 -2.26 -27.36 -4.59
C ASP A 50 -0.71 -27.24 -4.53
N PRO A 51 0.04 -28.24 -5.02
CA PRO A 51 1.50 -28.23 -4.97
C PRO A 51 2.13 -27.15 -5.86
N LYS A 52 1.42 -26.60 -6.84
CA LYS A 52 1.92 -25.49 -7.69
C LYS A 52 2.00 -24.18 -6.90
N ARG A 53 1.17 -24.02 -5.87
CA ARG A 53 1.10 -22.81 -5.02
C ARG A 53 2.09 -22.81 -3.85
N ARG A 54 2.73 -23.96 -3.58
CA ARG A 54 3.76 -24.10 -2.53
C ARG A 54 5.12 -23.51 -2.91
N LYS A 55 5.34 -23.25 -4.20
CA LYS A 55 6.62 -22.70 -4.68
C LYS A 55 6.63 -21.19 -4.50
N PRO A 56 7.72 -20.61 -3.95
CA PRO A 56 7.86 -19.16 -3.91
C PRO A 56 7.86 -18.60 -5.34
N PRO A 57 7.34 -17.39 -5.56
CA PRO A 57 7.45 -16.73 -6.86
C PRO A 57 8.93 -16.64 -7.25
N ARG A 58 9.25 -16.89 -8.53
CA ARG A 58 10.62 -16.71 -9.03
C ARG A 58 11.04 -15.27 -8.74
N ARG A 59 12.09 -15.09 -7.93
CA ARG A 59 12.71 -13.77 -7.72
C ARG A 59 13.13 -13.23 -9.09
N LYS A 60 12.50 -12.15 -9.55
CA LYS A 60 13.07 -11.35 -10.62
C LYS A 60 14.35 -10.74 -10.05
N ARG A 61 15.47 -10.84 -10.77
CA ARG A 61 16.66 -10.06 -10.42
C ARG A 61 16.25 -8.60 -10.43
N GLU A 62 16.46 -7.88 -9.33
CA GLU A 62 16.44 -6.42 -9.38
C GLU A 62 17.57 -6.02 -10.32
N GLU A 63 17.19 -5.50 -11.48
CA GLU A 63 18.09 -4.86 -12.40
C GLU A 63 18.62 -3.62 -11.68
N ALA A 64 19.86 -3.68 -11.23
CA ALA A 64 20.58 -2.55 -10.68
C ALA A 64 20.83 -1.54 -11.81
N ASP A 65 19.81 -0.74 -12.15
CA ASP A 65 19.95 0.43 -13.00
C ASP A 65 20.59 1.56 -12.17
N GLY A 66 21.84 1.34 -11.80
CA GLY A 66 22.75 2.34 -11.23
C GLY A 66 23.86 2.60 -12.22
N LYS A 67 23.57 3.40 -13.26
CA LYS A 67 24.58 3.96 -14.15
C LYS A 67 25.44 4.94 -13.35
N TYR A 68 26.75 4.67 -13.27
CA TYR A 68 27.77 5.65 -12.93
C TYR A 68 28.15 6.47 -14.17
#